data_AF-D3NSX2-F1
#
_entry.id   AF-D3NSX2-F1
#
_cell.length_a   1.000
_cell.length_b   1.000
_cell.length_c   1.000
_cell.angle_alpha   90.00
_cell.angle_beta   90.00
_cell.angle_gamma   90.00
#
_symmetry.space_group_name_H-M   'P 1'
#
loop_
_entity.id
_entity.type
_entity.pdbx_description
1 polymer ?
#
loop_
_entity_poly.entity_id
_entity_poly.type
_entity_poly.pdbx_seq_one_letter_code
_entity_poly.pdbx_strand_id
1 'polypeptide(L)'
;MLPLPEGLTPEDVTALQSVAAEVARQRKAEQFCASHDDHHIDGSLAAAGGCYLLHAGATKEGRDLYPVGTPCNLWPWADPWWKPRTPQRDAVRGAALGVAEISRRLRAGEKVEG
;
A
#
# COMPACT_ATOMS: atom_id res chain seq x y z
N MET A 1 -7.44 -19.80 -12.67
CA MET A 1 -7.24 -19.34 -11.28
C MET A 1 -5.83 -19.78 -10.89
N LEU A 2 -4.95 -18.88 -10.46
CA LEU A 2 -3.64 -19.30 -9.92
C LEU A 2 -3.91 -20.20 -8.70
N PRO A 3 -3.37 -21.43 -8.62
CA PRO A 3 -3.57 -22.27 -7.45
C PRO A 3 -2.99 -21.55 -6.23
N LEU A 4 -3.77 -21.52 -5.14
CA LEU A 4 -3.31 -20.94 -3.90
C LEU A 4 -2.24 -21.85 -3.29
N PRO A 5 -1.12 -21.29 -2.79
CA PRO A 5 -0.14 -22.07 -2.04
C PRO A 5 -0.80 -22.85 -0.90
N GLU A 6 -0.28 -24.04 -0.60
CA GLU A 6 -0.68 -24.78 0.59
C GLU A 6 -0.49 -23.92 1.85
N GLY A 7 -1.47 -23.96 2.76
CA GLY A 7 -1.42 -23.22 4.03
C GLY A 7 -2.23 -21.92 4.08
N LEU A 8 -2.83 -21.46 2.97
CA LEU A 8 -3.72 -20.28 2.99
C LEU A 8 -5.14 -20.64 3.43
N THR A 9 -5.71 -19.82 4.30
CA THR A 9 -7.12 -19.85 4.72
C THR A 9 -8.02 -19.07 3.74
N PRO A 10 -9.35 -19.28 3.74
CA PRO A 10 -10.28 -18.45 2.97
C PRO A 10 -10.17 -16.95 3.28
N GLU A 11 -9.86 -16.58 4.52
CA GLU A 11 -9.64 -15.20 4.96
C GLU A 11 -8.38 -14.61 4.31
N ASP A 12 -7.28 -15.38 4.21
CA ASP A 12 -6.06 -14.95 3.54
C ASP A 12 -6.31 -14.67 2.06
N VAL A 13 -7.11 -15.53 1.40
CA VAL A 13 -7.51 -15.32 0.00
C VAL A 13 -8.28 -14.02 -0.16
N THR A 14 -9.21 -13.74 0.76
CA THR A 14 -10.00 -12.51 0.76
C THR A 14 -9.11 -11.28 0.98
N ALA A 15 -8.11 -11.38 1.86
CA ALA A 15 -7.14 -10.31 2.10
C ALA A 15 -6.28 -10.04 0.84
N LEU A 16 -5.73 -11.09 0.23
CA LEU A 16 -4.95 -11.00 -1.01
C LEU A 16 -5.77 -10.40 -2.16
N GLN A 17 -7.02 -10.83 -2.32
CA GLN A 17 -7.94 -10.25 -3.30
C GLN A 17 -8.22 -8.77 -3.04
N SER A 18 -8.35 -8.38 -1.77
CA SER A 18 -8.56 -6.98 -1.38
C SER A 18 -7.37 -6.10 -1.75
N VAL A 19 -6.14 -6.58 -1.53
CA VAL A 19 -4.91 -5.88 -1.94
C VAL A 19 -4.82 -5.77 -3.47
N ALA A 20 -5.08 -6.86 -4.19
CA ALA A 20 -5.07 -6.86 -5.66
C ALA A 20 -6.11 -5.88 -6.24
N ALA A 21 -7.32 -5.86 -5.66
CA ALA A 21 -8.38 -4.93 -6.04
C ALA A 21 -7.98 -3.47 -5.77
N GLU A 22 -7.31 -3.20 -4.65
CA GLU A 22 -6.83 -1.85 -4.33
C GLU A 22 -5.71 -1.39 -5.28
N VAL A 23 -4.75 -2.25 -5.63
CA VAL A 23 -3.74 -1.96 -6.66
C VAL A 23 -4.41 -1.59 -7.99
N ALA A 24 -5.42 -2.35 -8.42
CA ALA A 24 -6.18 -2.06 -9.63
C ALA A 24 -6.96 -0.74 -9.52
N ARG A 25 -7.55 -0.45 -8.36
CA ARG A 25 -8.29 0.79 -8.11
C ARG A 25 -7.36 2.01 -8.17
N GLN A 26 -6.20 1.98 -7.51
CA GLN A 26 -5.22 3.08 -7.52
C GLN A 26 -4.76 3.39 -8.96
N ARG A 27 -4.42 2.36 -9.73
CA ARG A 27 -4.06 2.50 -11.16
C ARG A 27 -5.15 3.18 -11.99
N LYS A 28 -6.42 2.79 -11.79
CA LYS A 28 -7.55 3.28 -12.59
C LYS A 28 -8.07 4.64 -12.15
N ALA A 29 -8.21 4.85 -10.84
CA ALA A 29 -8.87 6.03 -10.28
C ALA A 29 -7.90 7.19 -10.02
N GLU A 30 -6.64 6.87 -9.70
CA GLU A 30 -5.63 7.87 -9.31
C GLU A 30 -4.54 8.02 -10.38
N GLN A 31 -4.64 7.28 -11.49
CA GLN A 31 -3.67 7.29 -12.60
C GLN A 31 -2.24 6.93 -12.19
N PHE A 32 -2.10 6.21 -11.06
CA PHE A 32 -0.83 5.62 -10.61
C PHE A 32 -0.50 4.38 -11.45
N CYS A 33 -0.29 4.59 -12.75
CA CYS A 33 0.08 3.54 -13.68
C CYS A 33 1.50 3.03 -13.41
N ALA A 34 1.87 1.89 -14.00
CA ALA A 34 3.21 1.33 -13.83
C ALA A 34 4.32 2.35 -14.16
N SER A 35 4.15 3.15 -15.21
CA SER A 35 5.10 4.21 -15.56
C SER A 35 5.13 5.36 -14.56
N HIS A 36 4.02 5.68 -13.89
CA HIS A 36 4.02 6.64 -12.78
C HIS A 36 4.89 6.12 -11.63
N ASP A 37 4.64 4.86 -11.22
CA ASP A 37 5.39 4.20 -10.14
C ASP A 37 6.89 4.14 -10.43
N ASP A 38 7.28 3.97 -11.70
CA ASP A 38 8.69 3.91 -12.12
C ASP A 38 9.48 5.20 -11.87
N HIS A 39 8.81 6.33 -11.64
CA HIS A 39 9.47 7.59 -11.24
C HIS A 39 9.76 7.66 -9.73
N HIS A 40 9.16 6.79 -8.92
CA HIS A 40 9.35 6.77 -7.45
C HIS A 40 10.56 5.91 -7.05
N ILE A 41 11.74 6.27 -7.56
CA ILE A 41 13.02 5.59 -7.25
C ILE A 41 13.63 6.00 -5.89
N ASP A 42 13.02 6.97 -5.23
CA ASP A 42 13.41 7.52 -3.92
C ASP A 42 12.88 6.71 -2.72
N GLY A 43 12.15 5.62 -2.98
CA GLY A 43 11.53 4.79 -1.95
C GLY A 43 10.21 5.35 -1.40
N SER A 44 9.67 6.41 -2.02
CA SER A 44 8.42 7.04 -1.57
C SER A 44 7.21 6.09 -1.59
N LEU A 45 7.12 5.14 -2.51
CA LEU A 45 6.07 4.11 -2.48
C LEU A 45 6.13 3.25 -1.21
N ALA A 46 7.31 2.77 -0.85
CA ALA A 46 7.53 1.99 0.38
C ALA A 46 7.22 2.81 1.64
N ALA A 47 7.71 4.04 1.70
CA ALA A 47 7.50 4.93 2.84
C ALA A 47 6.00 5.24 3.06
N ALA A 48 5.28 5.59 1.99
CA ALA A 48 3.84 5.80 2.02
C ALA A 48 3.09 4.54 2.46
N GLY A 49 3.49 3.37 1.95
CA GLY A 49 2.95 2.07 2.36
C GLY A 49 3.12 1.81 3.85
N GLY A 50 4.33 2.03 4.37
CA GLY A 50 4.65 1.92 5.80
C GLY A 50 3.83 2.85 6.68
N CYS A 51 3.64 4.11 6.26
CA CYS A 51 2.81 5.07 7.00
C CYS A 51 1.37 4.57 7.18
N TYR A 52 0.76 4.04 6.12
CA TYR A 52 -0.59 3.46 6.22
C TYR A 52 -0.63 2.20 7.08
N LEU A 53 0.38 1.32 7.02
CA LEU A 53 0.45 0.12 7.85
C LEU A 53 0.60 0.44 9.34
N LEU A 54 1.49 1.40 9.69
CA LEU A 54 1.64 1.88 11.06
C LEU A 54 0.33 2.50 11.57
N HIS A 55 -0.32 3.32 10.74
CA HIS A 55 -1.61 3.91 11.08
C HIS A 55 -2.73 2.87 11.23
N ALA A 56 -2.70 1.79 10.45
CA ALA A 56 -3.65 0.69 10.57
C ALA A 56 -3.52 -0.10 11.89
N GLY A 57 -2.28 -0.26 12.38
CA GLY A 57 -2.00 -0.98 13.65
C GLY A 57 -2.07 -0.11 14.91
N ALA A 58 -2.24 1.20 14.78
CA ALA A 58 -2.27 2.12 15.91
C ALA A 58 -3.57 2.01 16.74
N THR A 59 -3.51 2.40 18.02
CA THR A 59 -4.71 2.58 18.84
C THR A 59 -5.59 3.70 18.28
N LYS A 60 -6.82 3.83 18.79
CA LYS A 60 -7.70 4.93 18.40
C LYS A 60 -7.02 6.30 18.61
N GLU A 61 -6.43 6.50 19.78
CA GLU A 61 -5.73 7.74 20.14
C GLU A 61 -4.53 7.98 19.22
N GLY A 62 -3.79 6.92 18.88
CA GLY A 62 -2.68 7.00 17.94
C GLY A 62 -3.12 7.39 16.52
N ARG A 63 -4.28 6.92 16.08
CA ARG A 63 -4.88 7.32 14.79
C ARG A 63 -5.40 8.75 14.80
N ASP A 64 -5.96 9.20 15.92
CA ASP A 64 -6.47 10.57 16.08
C ASP A 64 -5.35 11.63 15.98
N LEU A 65 -4.07 11.25 16.18
CA LEU A 65 -2.91 12.11 15.96
C LEU A 65 -2.61 12.39 14.48
N TYR A 66 -3.06 11.54 13.56
CA TYR A 66 -2.76 11.64 12.13
C TYR A 66 -4.04 11.62 11.26
N PRO A 67 -4.95 12.59 11.45
CA PRO A 67 -6.21 12.65 10.71
C PRO A 67 -6.00 12.91 9.21
N VAL A 68 -7.08 12.87 8.43
CA VAL A 68 -7.05 13.18 6.99
C VAL A 68 -6.39 14.54 6.75
N GLY A 69 -5.40 14.59 5.85
CA GLY A 69 -4.64 15.82 5.57
C GLY A 69 -3.57 16.16 6.60
N THR A 70 -3.29 15.31 7.58
CA THR A 70 -2.22 15.51 8.57
C THR A 70 -1.46 14.18 8.78
N PRO A 71 -0.53 13.85 7.88
CA PRO A 71 0.25 12.63 7.97
C PRO A 71 1.33 12.68 9.06
N CYS A 72 1.97 11.54 9.32
CA CYS A 72 3.20 11.50 10.10
C CYS A 72 4.41 12.01 9.28
N ASN A 73 5.51 12.36 9.96
CA ASN A 73 6.70 12.93 9.33
C ASN A 73 7.41 12.03 8.30
N LEU A 74 7.07 10.74 8.26
CA LEU A 74 7.62 9.78 7.30
C LEU A 74 6.84 9.76 5.98
N TRP A 75 5.70 10.44 5.90
CA TRP A 75 4.89 10.50 4.70
C TRP A 75 5.59 11.32 3.60
N PRO A 76 5.78 10.75 2.40
CA PRO A 76 6.66 11.33 1.40
C PRO A 76 5.97 12.27 0.40
N TRP A 77 4.65 12.43 0.49
CA TRP A 77 3.87 13.22 -0.47
C TRP A 77 3.17 14.39 0.21
N ALA A 78 2.57 15.28 -0.58
CA ALA A 78 1.84 16.40 0.00
C ALA A 78 0.70 15.92 0.91
N ASP A 79 0.50 16.61 2.02
CA ASP A 79 -0.49 16.29 3.06
C ASP A 79 -1.90 15.95 2.54
N PRO A 80 -2.46 16.64 1.51
CA PRO A 80 -3.79 16.31 0.99
C PRO A 80 -3.93 14.89 0.42
N TRP A 81 -2.82 14.19 0.14
CA TRP A 81 -2.81 12.80 -0.31
C TRP A 81 -2.91 11.79 0.84
N TRP A 82 -2.73 12.24 2.09
CA TRP A 82 -2.99 11.43 3.26
C TRP A 82 -4.48 11.35 3.55
N LYS A 83 -5.09 10.20 3.22
CA LYS A 83 -6.55 10.01 3.28
C LYS A 83 -6.93 8.74 4.04
N PRO A 84 -6.49 8.54 5.29
CA PRO A 84 -6.83 7.35 6.06
C PRO A 84 -8.34 7.21 6.25
N ARG A 85 -8.79 5.98 6.43
CA ARG A 85 -10.21 5.63 6.64
C ARG A 85 -10.38 4.76 7.87
N THR A 86 -10.37 3.44 7.68
CA THR A 86 -10.50 2.45 8.75
C THR A 86 -9.20 1.65 8.84
N PRO A 87 -8.87 1.03 9.99
CA PRO A 87 -7.69 0.20 10.13
C PRO A 87 -7.51 -0.81 9.00
N GLN A 88 -8.56 -1.56 8.66
CA GLN A 88 -8.52 -2.53 7.57
C GLN A 88 -8.28 -1.90 6.19
N ARG A 89 -8.93 -0.76 5.89
CA ARG A 89 -8.74 -0.07 4.60
C ARG A 89 -7.34 0.52 4.47
N ASP A 90 -6.80 1.06 5.56
CA ASP A 90 -5.45 1.59 5.59
C ASP A 90 -4.42 0.47 5.43
N ALA A 91 -4.61 -0.68 6.09
CA ALA A 91 -3.75 -1.85 5.92
C ALA A 91 -3.72 -2.33 4.46
N VAL A 92 -4.90 -2.44 3.82
CA VAL A 92 -5.01 -2.82 2.40
C VAL A 92 -4.31 -1.79 1.50
N ARG A 93 -4.46 -0.50 1.78
CA ARG A 93 -3.79 0.57 1.01
C ARG A 93 -2.28 0.51 1.18
N GLY A 94 -1.80 0.33 2.41
CA GLY A 94 -0.39 0.20 2.72
C GLY A 94 0.25 -1.01 2.01
N ALA A 95 -0.43 -2.16 2.06
CA ALA A 95 -0.01 -3.35 1.34
C ALA A 95 -0.01 -3.15 -0.19
N ALA A 96 -1.03 -2.47 -0.74
CA ALA A 96 -1.08 -2.16 -2.17
C ALA A 96 0.10 -1.28 -2.64
N LEU A 97 0.50 -0.29 -1.84
CA LEU A 97 1.68 0.53 -2.10
C LEU A 97 2.99 -0.27 -1.99
N GLY A 98 3.07 -1.20 -1.04
CA GLY A 98 4.18 -2.17 -0.97
C GLY A 98 4.28 -3.04 -2.23
N VAL A 99 3.14 -3.55 -2.72
CA VAL A 99 3.09 -4.28 -4.00
C VAL A 99 3.50 -3.40 -5.17
N ALA A 100 3.14 -2.12 -5.18
CA ALA A 100 3.56 -1.16 -6.20
C ALA A 100 5.09 -0.99 -6.21
N GLU A 101 5.71 -0.81 -5.05
CA GLU A 101 7.17 -0.73 -4.92
C GLU A 101 7.87 -2.02 -5.37
N ILE A 102 7.41 -3.19 -4.92
CA ILE A 102 7.97 -4.48 -5.35
C ILE A 102 7.84 -4.61 -6.88
N SER A 103 6.66 -4.29 -7.43
CA SER A 103 6.44 -4.36 -8.86
C SER A 103 7.37 -3.40 -9.64
N ARG A 104 7.64 -2.20 -9.11
CA ARG A 104 8.58 -1.24 -9.68
C ARG A 104 10.00 -1.80 -9.70
N ARG A 105 10.46 -2.38 -8.59
CA ARG A 105 11.77 -3.04 -8.46
C ARG A 105 11.94 -4.19 -9.45
N LEU A 106 10.91 -5.04 -9.57
CA LEU A 106 10.91 -6.14 -10.54
C LEU A 106 11.00 -5.63 -11.99
N ARG A 107 10.30 -4.53 -12.33
CA ARG A 107 10.43 -3.89 -13.66
C ARG A 107 11.82 -3.28 -13.87
N ALA A 108 12.46 -2.79 -12.82
CA ALA A 108 13.84 -2.30 -12.85
C ALA A 108 14.90 -3.42 -12.92
N GLY A 109 14.48 -4.69 -12.89
CA GLY A 109 15.37 -5.85 -13.04
C GLY A 109 15.85 -6.47 -11.72
N GLU A 110 15.33 -6.03 -10.57
CA GLU A 110 15.54 -6.75 -9.31
C GLU A 110 14.88 -8.14 -9.38
N LYS A 111 15.48 -9.13 -8.71
CA LYS A 111 14.94 -10.49 -8.63
C LYS A 111 14.07 -10.61 -7.37
N VAL A 112 13.04 -11.45 -7.44
CA VAL A 112 12.27 -11.83 -6.24
C VAL A 112 13.21 -12.58 -5.29
N GLU A 113 13.32 -12.10 -4.04
CA GLU A 113 13.97 -12.85 -2.96
C GLU A 113 13.07 -14.02 -2.55
N GLY A 114 13.65 -15.22 -2.44
CA GLY A 114 12.95 -16.48 -2.22
C GLY A 114 12.68 -16.79 -0.75
#